data_AF-A0A530BN96-F1
#
_entry.id   AF-A0A530BN96-F1
#
_cell.length_a   1.000
_cell.length_b   1.000
_cell.length_c   1.000
_cell.angle_alpha   90.00
_cell.angle_beta   90.00
_cell.angle_gamma   90.00
#
_symmetry.space_group_name_H-M   'P 1'
#
loop_
_entity.id
_entity.type
_entity.pdbx_description
1 polymer ?
#
loop_
_entity_poly.entity_id
_entity_poly.type
_entity_poly.pdbx_seq_one_letter_code
_entity_poly.pdbx_strand_id
1 'polypeptide(L)' 'MNKLMTMARQFRTDENGAAMVEYSILIGIIAAASILAIIAIGGWVSDQFTGLCKNLNGKGLTAAGASGGDCTP' A
#
# COMPACT_ATOMS: atom_id res chain seq x y z
N MET A 1 49.35 -21.72 -16.96
CA MET A 1 49.18 -20.25 -16.99
C MET A 1 47.71 -19.85 -17.17
N ASN A 2 46.74 -20.58 -16.60
CA ASN A 2 45.30 -20.34 -16.88
C ASN A 2 44.48 -19.90 -15.65
N LYS A 3 45.09 -19.86 -14.45
CA LYS A 3 44.38 -19.56 -13.19
C LYS A 3 44.03 -18.08 -13.01
N LEU A 4 44.86 -17.18 -13.57
CA LEU A 4 44.58 -15.73 -13.55
C LEU A 4 43.36 -15.38 -14.43
N MET A 5 43.17 -16.12 -15.53
CA MET A 5 42.09 -15.86 -16.50
C MET A 5 40.71 -16.31 -16.01
N THR A 6 40.65 -17.28 -15.09
CA THR A 6 39.41 -17.72 -14.42
C THR A 6 39.00 -16.80 -13.27
N MET A 7 39.96 -16.24 -12.52
CA MET A 7 39.68 -15.28 -11.44
C MET A 7 39.12 -13.95 -11.98
N ALA A 8 39.64 -13.45 -13.11
CA ALA A 8 39.13 -12.24 -13.76
C ALA A 8 37.69 -12.40 -14.31
N ARG A 9 37.24 -13.63 -14.60
CA ARG A 9 35.86 -13.89 -15.03
C ARG A 9 34.87 -13.91 -13.86
N GLN A 10 35.29 -14.27 -12.65
CA GLN A 10 34.41 -14.23 -11.47
C GLN A 10 34.02 -12.80 -11.10
N PHE A 11 34.95 -11.83 -11.14
CA PHE A 11 34.61 -10.41 -10.95
C PHE A 11 33.65 -9.84 -12.00
N ARG A 12 33.64 -10.39 -13.22
CA ARG A 12 32.70 -9.97 -14.27
C ARG A 12 31.32 -10.63 -14.13
N THR A 13 31.25 -11.77 -13.44
CA THR A 13 30.00 -12.48 -13.16
C THR A 13 29.34 -11.98 -11.87
N ASP A 14 30.10 -11.41 -10.92
CA ASP A 14 29.59 -10.79 -9.68
C ASP A 14 28.75 -9.51 -9.93
N GLU A 15 28.97 -8.79 -11.04
CA GLU A 15 28.12 -7.65 -11.44
C GLU A 15 26.67 -8.07 -11.75
N ASN A 16 26.45 -9.31 -12.23
CA ASN A 16 25.10 -9.84 -12.46
C ASN A 16 24.34 -10.10 -11.14
N GLY A 17 25.04 -10.24 -10.01
CA GLY A 17 24.44 -10.36 -8.68
C GLY A 17 24.07 -9.01 -8.06
N ALA A 18 24.91 -7.99 -8.24
CA ALA A 18 24.65 -6.62 -7.79
C ALA A 18 23.48 -5.97 -8.56
N ALA A 19 23.32 -6.28 -9.85
CA ALA A 19 22.20 -5.78 -10.66
C ALA A 19 20.81 -6.28 -10.21
N MET A 20 20.73 -7.44 -9.55
CA MET A 20 19.46 -7.97 -9.01
C MET A 20 18.95 -7.20 -7.78
N VAL A 21 19.86 -6.49 -7.09
CA VAL A 21 19.52 -5.64 -5.95
C VAL A 21 18.89 -4.31 -6.41
N GLU A 22 19.32 -3.75 -7.53
CA GLU A 22 18.83 -2.44 -8.01
C GLU A 22 17.37 -2.47 -8.46
N TYR A 23 16.93 -3.54 -9.13
CA TYR A 23 15.53 -3.66 -9.53
C TYR A 23 14.61 -4.03 -8.37
N SER A 24 15.09 -4.82 -7.40
CA SER A 24 14.30 -5.24 -6.24
C SER A 24 14.12 -4.11 -5.22
N ILE A 25 15.12 -3.24 -5.01
CA ILE A 25 14.97 -2.06 -4.16
C ILE A 25 13.98 -1.05 -4.77
N LEU A 26 14.00 -0.89 -6.10
CA LEU A 26 13.05 -0.04 -6.82
C LEU A 26 11.61 -0.56 -6.66
N ILE A 27 11.40 -1.87 -6.84
CA ILE A 27 10.10 -2.51 -6.59
C ILE A 27 9.68 -2.36 -5.11
N GLY A 28 10.62 -2.49 -4.18
CA GLY A 28 10.36 -2.31 -2.74
C GLY A 28 9.83 -0.91 -2.40
N ILE A 29 10.41 0.14 -2.99
CA ILE A 29 9.95 1.53 -2.79
C ILE A 29 8.58 1.75 -3.44
N ILE A 30 8.34 1.21 -4.64
CA ILE A 30 7.03 1.29 -5.31
C ILE A 30 5.95 0.60 -4.46
N ALA A 31 6.26 -0.56 -3.89
CA ALA A 31 5.36 -1.29 -3.00
C ALA A 31 5.06 -0.49 -1.73
N ALA A 32 6.06 0.13 -1.11
CA ALA A 32 5.84 0.99 0.05
C ALA A 32 4.97 2.21 -0.31
N ALA A 33 5.25 2.87 -1.44
CA ALA A 33 4.49 4.02 -1.91
C ALA A 33 3.02 3.67 -2.22
N SER A 34 2.76 2.51 -2.82
CA SER A 34 1.39 2.07 -3.12
C SER A 34 0.60 1.76 -1.84
N ILE A 35 1.23 1.13 -0.84
CA ILE A 35 0.61 0.91 0.48
C ILE A 35 0.24 2.24 1.13
N LEU A 36 1.15 3.22 1.14
CA LEU A 36 0.87 4.55 1.69
C LEU A 36 -0.30 5.23 0.97
N ALA A 37 -0.37 5.12 -0.35
CA ALA A 37 -1.49 5.66 -1.13
C ALA A 37 -2.83 5.01 -0.73
N ILE A 38 -2.87 3.68 -0.57
CA ILE A 38 -4.06 2.94 -0.14
C ILE A 38 -4.50 3.39 1.26
N ILE A 39 -3.57 3.54 2.20
CA ILE A 39 -3.88 4.01 3.56
C ILE A 39 -4.47 5.43 3.52
N ALA A 40 -3.86 6.33 2.74
CA ALA A 40 -4.34 7.70 2.61
C ALA A 40 -5.76 7.76 2.03
N ILE A 41 -6.03 6.99 0.98
CA ILE A 41 -7.37 6.88 0.39
C ILE A 41 -8.35 6.27 1.41
N GLY A 42 -7.95 5.23 2.13
CA GLY A 42 -8.77 4.60 3.16
C GLY A 42 -9.19 5.57 4.26
N GLY A 43 -8.25 6.41 4.73
CA GLY A 43 -8.55 7.50 5.66
C GLY A 43 -9.55 8.50 5.09
N TRP A 44 -9.30 8.98 3.86
CA TRP A 44 -10.21 9.92 3.20
C TRP A 44 -11.63 9.37 3.00
N VAL A 45 -11.75 8.09 2.60
CA VAL A 45 -13.04 7.42 2.45
C VAL A 45 -13.76 7.30 3.79
N SER A 46 -13.06 6.96 4.87
CA SER A 46 -13.63 6.89 6.22
C SER A 46 -14.15 8.26 6.69
N ASP A 47 -13.46 9.34 6.37
CA ASP A 47 -13.93 10.71 6.64
C ASP A 47 -15.19 11.05 5.86
N GLN A 48 -15.30 10.63 4.60
CA GLN A 48 -16.52 10.82 3.81
C GLN A 48 -17.71 10.08 4.43
N PHE A 49 -17.54 8.82 4.83
CA PHE A 49 -18.60 8.04 5.49
C PHE A 49 -18.98 8.62 6.85
N THR A 50 -18.01 9.09 7.62
CA THR A 50 -18.27 9.78 8.90
C THR A 50 -19.05 11.07 8.67
N GLY A 51 -18.68 11.86 7.65
CA GLY A 51 -19.41 13.05 7.24
C GLY A 51 -20.83 12.76 6.79
N LEU A 52 -21.03 11.71 6.00
CA LEU A 52 -22.35 11.25 5.60
C LEU A 52 -23.18 10.82 6.81
N CYS A 53 -22.63 10.01 7.71
CA CYS A 53 -23.34 9.57 8.91
C CYS A 53 -23.72 10.74 9.81
N LYS A 54 -22.89 11.77 9.95
CA LYS A 54 -23.28 13.00 10.67
C LYS A 54 -24.52 13.66 10.08
N ASN A 55 -24.65 13.67 8.76
CA ASN A 55 -25.81 14.27 8.08
C ASN A 55 -27.07 13.37 8.16
N LEU A 56 -26.88 12.05 8.17
CA LEU A 56 -27.96 11.07 8.22
C LEU A 56 -28.40 10.70 9.65
N ASN A 57 -27.63 11.07 10.67
CA ASN A 57 -27.91 10.66 12.05
C ASN A 57 -29.29 11.15 12.50
N GLY A 58 -30.12 10.25 13.01
CA GLY A 58 -31.50 10.55 13.43
C GLY A 58 -32.49 10.78 12.27
N LYS A 59 -32.03 10.71 11.01
CA LYS A 59 -32.89 10.82 9.81
C LYS A 59 -33.42 9.46 9.34
N GLY A 60 -32.94 8.36 9.92
CA GLY A 60 -33.32 7.00 9.56
C GLY A 60 -34.51 6.43 10.35
N LEU A 61 -34.90 5.21 9.99
CA LEU A 61 -35.84 4.37 10.73
C LEU A 61 -35.07 3.43 11.66
N THR A 62 -35.57 3.23 12.87
CA THR A 62 -35.09 2.21 13.81
C THR A 62 -35.60 0.83 13.41
N ALA A 63 -35.03 -0.25 13.98
CA ALA A 63 -35.50 -1.62 13.76
C ALA A 63 -36.98 -1.84 14.15
N ALA A 64 -37.52 -0.97 15.02
CA ALA A 64 -38.93 -0.97 15.42
C ALA A 64 -39.83 -0.11 14.50
N GLY A 65 -39.29 0.47 13.42
CA GLY A 65 -40.03 1.32 12.49
C GLY A 65 -40.31 2.74 12.99
N ALA A 66 -39.74 3.15 14.13
CA ALA A 66 -39.80 4.53 14.62
C ALA A 66 -38.73 5.41 13.98
N SER A 67 -38.99 6.70 13.83
CA SER A 67 -37.98 7.69 13.40
C SER A 67 -36.86 7.84 14.43
N GLY A 68 -35.65 8.13 13.98
CA GLY A 68 -34.49 8.32 14.84
C GLY A 68 -33.41 7.23 14.72
N GLY A 69 -33.32 6.54 13.58
CA GLY A 69 -32.24 5.59 13.33
C GLY A 69 -30.86 6.27 13.34
N ASP A 70 -29.92 5.68 14.06
CA ASP A 70 -28.54 6.15 14.15
C ASP A 70 -27.70 5.65 12.98
N CYS A 71 -26.76 6.48 12.53
CA CYS A 71 -25.78 6.10 11.51
C CYS A 71 -24.42 5.96 12.18
N THR A 72 -23.96 4.71 12.31
CA THR A 72 -22.59 4.39 12.75
C THR A 72 -21.74 4.08 11.51
N PRO A 73 -20.71 4.88 11.21
CA PRO A 73 -19.79 4.59 10.10
C PRO A 73 -18.97 3.32 10.36
#